data_AF-A0A3N9WWJ1-F1
#
_entry.id   AF-A0A3N9WWJ1-F1
#
_cell.length_a   1.000
_cell.length_b   1.000
_cell.length_c   1.000
_cell.angle_alpha   90.00
_cell.angle_beta   90.00
_cell.angle_gamma   90.00
#
_symmetry.space_group_name_H-M   'P 1'
#
loop_
_entity.id
_entity.type
_entity.pdbx_description
1 polymer ?
#
loop_
_entity_poly.entity_id
_entity_poly.type
_entity_poly.pdbx_seq_one_letter_code
_entity_poly.pdbx_strand_id
1 'polypeptide(L)'
;MRTGRRRMTLIATTAAATATLVTAGLLTSVSAQAAAGCQVAYSVASQWPGGFTGNVTVTNLGDPLSGWTLRWSYGAGQQVNQAWGATASQSGSQVSATNVDYNGNLATNGSATFGFNASWNNSSNPAPSSFTLNNVACTGSTTPTTPPPTPPNSPPPAGDGCYASIAINQWAGGFTASVTVTAGMSEINGWTVTVVLPGGAGVSGTWNAQASGTSGTVEFTNVSYNGRVAGRQSTNFGFQGTGTGPGVQADCVPA
;
A
#
# COMPACT_ATOMS: atom_id res chain seq x y z
N MET A 1 -85.06 20.81 -43.32
CA MET A 1 -83.79 20.08 -43.08
C MET A 1 -82.72 20.72 -43.94
N ARG A 2 -81.81 21.50 -43.35
CA ARG A 2 -80.79 22.30 -44.07
C ARG A 2 -79.38 21.93 -43.59
N THR A 3 -78.54 21.74 -44.59
CA THR A 3 -77.13 21.35 -44.66
C THR A 3 -76.16 22.43 -44.16
N GLY A 4 -75.01 22.01 -43.63
CA GLY A 4 -73.80 22.84 -43.43
C GLY A 4 -72.69 22.03 -42.77
N ARG A 5 -71.77 21.42 -43.54
CA ARG A 5 -70.46 21.94 -44.06
C ARG A 5 -69.30 21.77 -43.07
N ARG A 6 -68.39 20.87 -43.48
CA ARG A 6 -67.02 20.60 -42.99
C ARG A 6 -66.15 21.86 -42.91
N ARG A 7 -65.11 21.85 -42.05
CA ARG A 7 -63.69 21.94 -42.48
C ARG A 7 -62.70 21.76 -41.32
N MET A 8 -61.50 21.39 -41.75
CA MET A 8 -60.36 20.79 -41.07
C MET A 8 -59.24 21.85 -40.91
N THR A 9 -58.32 21.64 -39.96
CA THR A 9 -56.84 21.86 -40.02
C THR A 9 -56.24 22.54 -38.78
N LEU A 10 -55.09 21.98 -38.37
CA LEU A 10 -54.18 22.25 -37.24
C LEU A 10 -53.67 23.70 -37.12
N ILE A 11 -53.16 24.06 -35.92
CA ILE A 11 -51.83 24.69 -35.70
C ILE A 11 -51.38 24.42 -34.26
N ALA A 12 -50.12 24.02 -34.11
CA ALA A 12 -49.42 23.74 -32.87
C ALA A 12 -48.98 25.01 -32.13
N THR A 13 -48.94 24.98 -30.80
CA THR A 13 -48.05 25.85 -30.01
C THR A 13 -47.39 25.04 -28.90
N THR A 14 -46.07 25.12 -28.89
CA THR A 14 -45.12 24.50 -27.99
C THR A 14 -45.06 25.24 -26.65
N ALA A 15 -45.08 24.51 -25.53
CA ALA A 15 -44.49 24.96 -24.28
C ALA A 15 -43.75 23.78 -23.65
N ALA A 16 -42.42 23.82 -23.76
CA ALA A 16 -41.52 22.89 -23.12
C ALA A 16 -41.41 23.25 -21.62
N ALA A 17 -41.69 22.29 -20.74
CA ALA A 17 -41.29 22.33 -19.34
C ALA A 17 -40.53 21.05 -19.04
N THR A 18 -39.20 21.19 -18.95
CA THR A 18 -38.25 20.14 -18.55
C THR A 18 -38.41 19.86 -17.06
N ALA A 19 -38.88 18.66 -16.71
CA ALA A 19 -38.79 18.13 -15.35
C ALA A 19 -37.75 17.00 -15.34
N THR A 20 -36.53 17.32 -14.91
CA THR A 20 -35.45 16.35 -14.66
C THR A 20 -35.82 15.48 -13.47
N LEU A 21 -36.16 14.21 -13.70
CA LEU A 21 -36.28 13.20 -12.65
C LEU A 21 -34.87 12.75 -12.27
N VAL A 22 -34.49 13.06 -11.02
CA VAL A 22 -33.22 12.67 -10.40
C VAL A 22 -33.19 11.14 -10.29
N THR A 23 -32.25 10.51 -10.98
CA THR A 23 -31.90 9.11 -10.77
C THR A 23 -31.20 8.98 -9.43
N ALA A 24 -31.89 8.44 -8.43
CA ALA A 24 -31.29 8.01 -7.18
C ALA A 24 -30.35 6.82 -7.47
N GLY A 25 -29.05 7.10 -7.61
CA GLY A 25 -28.03 6.08 -7.74
C GLY A 25 -27.99 5.21 -6.48
N LEU A 26 -28.14 3.90 -6.66
CA LEU A 26 -27.85 2.90 -5.64
C LEU A 26 -26.38 3.07 -5.21
N LEU A 27 -26.16 3.62 -4.02
CA LEU A 27 -24.84 3.66 -3.40
C LEU A 27 -24.52 2.23 -2.95
N THR A 28 -23.75 1.49 -3.76
CA THR A 28 -23.05 0.31 -3.24
C THR A 28 -22.06 0.81 -2.20
N SER A 29 -22.32 0.52 -0.93
CA SER A 29 -21.37 0.73 0.16
C SER A 29 -20.09 -0.03 -0.16
N VAL A 30 -19.07 0.67 -0.67
CA VAL A 30 -17.71 0.15 -0.65
C VAL A 30 -17.32 0.06 0.82
N SER A 31 -17.16 -1.16 1.33
CA SER A 31 -16.55 -1.37 2.64
C SER A 31 -15.22 -0.63 2.65
N ALA A 32 -15.09 0.38 3.51
CA ALA A 32 -13.83 1.04 3.77
C ALA A 32 -12.81 -0.05 4.13
N GLN A 33 -11.88 -0.36 3.22
CA GLN A 33 -10.79 -1.27 3.55
C GLN A 33 -9.95 -0.59 4.63
N ALA A 34 -9.93 -1.26 5.78
CA ALA A 34 -9.37 -0.81 7.04
C ALA A 34 -7.88 -0.46 6.94
N ALA A 35 -7.43 0.33 7.91
CA ALA A 35 -6.04 0.66 8.19
C ALA A 35 -5.10 -0.54 8.02
N ALA A 36 -3.88 -0.27 7.60
CA ALA A 36 -2.82 -1.28 7.46
C ALA A 36 -2.80 -2.22 8.67
N GLY A 37 -3.30 -3.44 8.46
CA GLY A 37 -3.92 -4.20 9.56
C GLY A 37 -2.92 -4.93 10.45
N CYS A 38 -1.70 -5.15 9.96
CA CYS A 38 -0.78 -6.08 10.60
C CYS A 38 0.63 -6.08 10.01
N GLN A 39 1.56 -6.58 10.83
CA GLN A 39 2.87 -7.06 10.44
C GLN A 39 2.96 -8.56 10.75
N VAL A 40 3.62 -9.32 9.87
CA VAL A 40 3.83 -10.77 10.07
C VAL A 40 5.31 -11.08 9.95
N ALA A 41 5.85 -11.73 10.98
CA ALA A 41 7.16 -12.36 10.94
C ALA A 41 6.95 -13.87 10.73
N TYR A 42 7.45 -14.40 9.62
CA TYR A 42 7.42 -15.81 9.29
C TYR A 42 8.85 -16.35 9.22
N SER A 43 9.10 -17.50 9.84
CA SER A 43 10.39 -18.19 9.71
C SER A 43 10.21 -19.70 9.61
N VAL A 44 11.11 -20.35 8.87
CA VAL A 44 11.27 -21.81 8.90
C VAL A 44 12.32 -22.11 9.96
N ALA A 45 11.89 -22.62 11.11
CA ALA A 45 12.79 -22.87 12.24
C ALA A 45 13.60 -24.15 12.09
N SER A 46 13.05 -25.15 11.40
CA SER A 46 13.75 -26.38 11.05
C SER A 46 13.16 -26.97 9.77
N GLN A 47 13.97 -27.69 9.00
CA GLN A 47 13.57 -28.32 7.76
C GLN A 47 14.30 -29.65 7.59
N TRP A 48 13.62 -30.66 7.08
CA TRP A 48 14.11 -32.01 6.83
C TRP A 48 13.51 -32.57 5.52
N PRO A 49 13.97 -33.74 5.03
CA PRO A 49 13.37 -34.36 3.86
C PRO A 49 11.87 -34.60 4.04
N GLY A 50 11.06 -33.94 3.22
CA GLY A 50 9.60 -34.05 3.21
C GLY A 50 8.87 -33.18 4.22
N GLY A 51 9.55 -32.45 5.10
CA GLY A 51 8.87 -31.61 6.10
C GLY A 51 9.66 -30.41 6.62
N PHE A 52 8.97 -29.49 7.27
CA PHE A 52 9.55 -28.35 7.96
C PHE A 52 8.65 -27.86 9.11
N THR A 53 9.25 -27.15 10.06
CA THR A 53 8.55 -26.41 11.11
C THR A 53 8.57 -24.92 10.80
N GLY A 54 7.39 -24.31 10.72
CA GLY A 54 7.21 -22.87 10.57
C GLY A 54 6.82 -22.20 11.90
N ASN A 55 7.36 -21.01 12.15
CA ASN A 55 6.92 -20.12 13.22
C ASN A 55 6.39 -18.82 12.63
N VAL A 56 5.30 -18.33 13.20
CA VAL A 56 4.64 -17.11 12.75
C VAL A 56 4.32 -16.23 13.94
N THR A 57 4.71 -14.96 13.87
CA THR A 57 4.25 -13.91 14.78
C THR A 57 3.45 -12.90 13.99
N VAL A 58 2.20 -12.67 14.40
CA VAL A 58 1.34 -11.61 13.88
C VAL A 58 1.31 -10.47 14.88
N THR A 59 1.55 -9.24 14.42
CA THR A 59 1.41 -8.01 15.21
C THR A 59 0.26 -7.21 14.62
N ASN A 60 -0.71 -6.86 15.46
CA ASN A 60 -1.80 -5.97 15.06
C ASN A 60 -1.31 -4.52 15.06
N LEU A 61 -1.45 -3.84 13.93
CA LEU A 61 -1.05 -2.44 13.78
C LEU A 61 -2.25 -1.49 13.68
N GLY A 62 -3.47 -2.03 13.64
CA GLY A 62 -4.71 -1.27 13.58
C GLY A 62 -5.48 -1.26 14.89
N ASP A 63 -6.80 -1.13 14.78
CA ASP A 63 -7.72 -1.16 15.92
C ASP A 63 -7.63 -2.50 16.68
N PRO A 64 -7.89 -2.52 18.00
CA PRO A 64 -7.90 -3.74 18.78
C PRO A 64 -8.83 -4.81 18.20
N LEU A 65 -8.35 -6.05 18.12
CA LEU A 65 -9.08 -7.21 17.62
C LEU A 65 -9.45 -8.14 18.78
N SER A 66 -10.68 -8.63 18.80
CA SER A 66 -11.15 -9.66 19.75
C SER A 66 -11.03 -11.09 19.20
N GLY A 67 -10.47 -11.23 18.00
CA GLY A 67 -10.21 -12.49 17.31
C GLY A 67 -9.46 -12.23 16.02
N TRP A 68 -8.65 -13.20 15.59
CA TRP A 68 -7.83 -13.03 14.40
C TRP A 68 -7.79 -14.30 13.56
N THR A 69 -7.79 -14.08 12.25
CA THR A 69 -7.57 -15.10 11.23
C THR A 69 -6.52 -14.60 10.26
N LEU A 70 -5.37 -15.27 10.25
CA LEU A 70 -4.28 -15.01 9.33
C LEU A 70 -4.41 -15.92 8.10
N ARG A 71 -4.32 -15.37 6.89
CA ARG A 71 -4.33 -16.14 5.64
C ARG A 71 -3.12 -15.82 4.78
N TRP A 72 -2.60 -16.85 4.11
CA TRP A 72 -1.54 -16.74 3.11
C TRP A 72 -1.68 -17.84 2.07
N SER A 73 -0.86 -17.76 1.01
CA SER A 73 -0.81 -18.79 -0.03
C SER A 73 0.61 -19.32 -0.20
N TYR A 74 0.73 -20.63 -0.37
CA TYR A 74 1.99 -21.29 -0.71
C TYR A 74 2.21 -21.34 -2.22
N GLY A 75 3.44 -21.03 -2.65
CA GLY A 75 3.81 -21.00 -4.07
C GLY A 75 4.38 -22.31 -4.63
N ALA A 76 4.78 -23.25 -3.77
CA ALA A 76 5.54 -24.44 -4.18
C ALA A 76 4.91 -25.77 -3.69
N GLY A 77 3.61 -25.75 -3.39
CA GLY A 77 2.85 -26.96 -3.03
C GLY A 77 3.01 -27.41 -1.57
N GLN A 78 3.53 -26.57 -0.68
CA GLN A 78 3.62 -26.90 0.74
C GLN A 78 2.24 -27.17 1.35
N GLN A 79 2.16 -28.12 2.30
CA GLN A 79 0.91 -28.49 2.96
C GLN A 79 1.07 -28.49 4.49
N VAL A 80 0.23 -27.76 5.21
CA VAL A 80 0.21 -27.77 6.68
C VAL A 80 -0.40 -29.07 7.18
N ASN A 81 0.32 -29.79 8.05
CA ASN A 81 -0.12 -31.06 8.63
C ASN A 81 -0.69 -30.91 10.04
N GLN A 82 -0.05 -30.07 10.86
CA GLN A 82 -0.49 -29.77 12.23
C GLN A 82 -0.05 -28.36 12.62
N ALA A 83 -0.82 -27.72 13.49
CA ALA A 83 -0.51 -26.41 14.04
C ALA A 83 -0.75 -26.37 15.56
N TRP A 84 -0.07 -25.48 16.26
CA TRP A 84 -0.25 -25.20 17.68
C TRP A 84 -0.24 -23.68 17.91
N GLY A 85 -1.01 -23.21 18.90
CA GLY A 85 -1.24 -21.78 19.09
C GLY A 85 -2.18 -21.15 18.05
N ALA A 86 -2.65 -21.94 17.07
CA ALA A 86 -3.68 -21.57 16.10
C ALA A 86 -4.36 -22.83 15.57
N THR A 87 -5.61 -22.71 15.12
CA THR A 87 -6.30 -23.72 14.32
C THR A 87 -6.04 -23.43 12.85
N ALA A 88 -5.31 -24.32 12.17
CA ALA A 88 -4.98 -24.15 10.75
C ALA A 88 -5.83 -25.04 9.84
N SER A 89 -6.29 -24.50 8.72
CA SER A 89 -6.91 -25.23 7.62
C SER A 89 -6.29 -24.80 6.29
N GLN A 90 -6.29 -25.70 5.31
CA GLN A 90 -5.72 -25.44 3.99
C GLN A 90 -6.61 -25.98 2.89
N SER A 91 -6.77 -25.21 1.81
CA SER A 91 -7.46 -25.60 0.59
C SER A 91 -6.59 -25.25 -0.61
N GLY A 92 -6.06 -26.28 -1.29
CA GLY A 92 -5.05 -26.10 -2.32
C GLY A 92 -3.80 -25.40 -1.77
N SER A 93 -3.48 -24.21 -2.30
CA SER A 93 -2.36 -23.39 -1.82
C SER A 93 -2.73 -22.44 -0.69
N GLN A 94 -4.02 -22.17 -0.44
CA GLN A 94 -4.46 -21.18 0.52
C GLN A 94 -4.56 -21.77 1.93
N VAL A 95 -3.87 -21.14 2.88
CA VAL A 95 -3.89 -21.50 4.30
C VAL A 95 -4.65 -20.45 5.09
N SER A 96 -5.43 -20.88 6.08
CA SER A 96 -6.12 -20.06 7.06
C SER A 96 -5.76 -20.54 8.46
N ALA A 97 -5.16 -19.68 9.28
CA ALA A 97 -4.85 -19.92 10.68
C ALA A 97 -5.69 -18.98 11.57
N THR A 98 -6.53 -19.55 12.43
CA THR A 98 -7.39 -18.80 13.35
C THR A 98 -6.89 -18.94 14.78
N ASN A 99 -7.03 -17.87 15.56
CA ASN A 99 -6.67 -17.87 16.98
C ASN A 99 -7.33 -19.02 17.77
N VAL A 100 -6.70 -19.38 18.88
CA VAL A 100 -7.30 -20.23 19.93
C VAL A 100 -7.80 -19.35 21.08
N ASP A 101 -8.51 -19.93 22.03
CA ASP A 101 -9.28 -19.19 23.04
C ASP A 101 -8.43 -18.19 23.85
N TYR A 102 -7.18 -18.51 24.15
CA TYR A 102 -6.33 -17.69 25.01
C TYR A 102 -5.58 -16.56 24.29
N ASN A 103 -5.52 -16.57 22.95
CA ASN A 103 -4.71 -15.61 22.18
C ASN A 103 -5.48 -14.82 21.13
N GLY A 104 -6.82 -14.83 21.19
CA GLY A 104 -7.66 -14.09 20.23
C GLY A 104 -7.61 -12.58 20.38
N ASN A 105 -7.37 -12.07 21.59
CA ASN A 105 -7.38 -10.65 21.85
C ASN A 105 -6.02 -10.02 21.51
N LEU A 106 -5.99 -9.19 20.46
CA LEU A 106 -4.82 -8.45 20.00
C LEU A 106 -5.10 -6.96 20.09
N ALA A 107 -4.59 -6.30 21.13
CA ALA A 107 -4.59 -4.84 21.20
C ALA A 107 -3.79 -4.23 20.04
N THR A 108 -3.92 -2.93 19.82
CA THR A 108 -3.00 -2.20 18.92
C THR A 108 -1.56 -2.39 19.39
N ASN A 109 -0.66 -2.73 18.47
CA ASN A 109 0.71 -3.18 18.71
C ASN A 109 0.86 -4.49 19.51
N GLY A 110 -0.25 -5.17 19.81
CA GLY A 110 -0.21 -6.50 20.41
C GLY A 110 0.19 -7.56 19.39
N SER A 111 0.79 -8.66 19.88
CA SER A 111 1.23 -9.77 19.03
C SER A 111 0.74 -11.13 19.53
N ALA A 112 0.54 -12.04 18.58
CA ALA A 112 0.27 -13.45 18.82
C ALA A 112 1.25 -14.30 18.01
N THR A 113 1.71 -15.40 18.61
CA THR A 113 2.66 -16.32 17.98
C THR A 113 2.06 -17.71 17.92
N PHE A 114 2.25 -18.39 16.80
CA PHE A 114 1.87 -19.77 16.59
C PHE A 114 2.90 -20.49 15.73
N GLY A 115 2.86 -21.82 15.74
CA GLY A 115 3.74 -22.66 14.93
C GLY A 115 2.99 -23.78 14.24
N PHE A 116 3.62 -24.39 13.25
CA PHE A 116 3.06 -25.52 12.53
C PHE A 116 4.15 -26.42 11.94
N ASN A 117 3.80 -27.68 11.68
CA ASN A 117 4.57 -28.55 10.81
C ASN A 117 3.87 -28.69 9.46
N ALA A 118 4.65 -28.64 8.39
CA ALA A 118 4.16 -28.75 7.03
C ALA A 118 5.08 -29.63 6.18
N SER A 119 4.52 -30.21 5.12
CA SER A 119 5.26 -30.94 4.10
C SER A 119 5.67 -30.03 2.94
N TRP A 120 6.73 -30.43 2.24
CA TRP A 120 7.21 -29.77 1.03
C TRP A 120 7.82 -30.80 0.07
N ASN A 121 8.08 -30.40 -1.17
CA ASN A 121 8.42 -31.31 -2.28
C ASN A 121 9.92 -31.67 -2.40
N ASN A 122 10.76 -31.31 -1.41
CA ASN A 122 12.22 -31.45 -1.43
C ASN A 122 12.97 -30.69 -2.54
N SER A 123 12.29 -29.85 -3.31
CA SER A 123 12.88 -29.04 -4.39
C SER A 123 12.87 -27.56 -4.06
N SER A 124 11.74 -27.01 -3.61
CA SER A 124 11.59 -25.59 -3.31
C SER A 124 10.65 -25.37 -2.13
N ASN A 125 11.10 -24.57 -1.15
CA ASN A 125 10.31 -24.18 0.01
C ASN A 125 10.37 -22.65 0.27
N PRO A 126 9.84 -21.82 -0.64
CA PRO A 126 9.79 -20.38 -0.44
C PRO A 126 8.81 -20.03 0.69
N ALA A 127 9.21 -19.08 1.54
CA ALA A 127 8.31 -18.46 2.50
C ALA A 127 7.19 -17.67 1.78
N PRO A 128 5.97 -17.61 2.34
CA PRO A 128 4.92 -16.76 1.80
C PRO A 128 5.31 -15.28 1.87
N SER A 129 4.98 -14.53 0.82
CA SER A 129 5.30 -13.10 0.71
C SER A 129 4.11 -12.18 1.00
N SER A 130 2.91 -12.73 1.16
CA SER A 130 1.69 -11.95 1.37
C SER A 130 0.79 -12.62 2.38
N PHE A 131 0.33 -11.82 3.33
CA PHE A 131 -0.55 -12.24 4.40
C PHE A 131 -1.75 -11.30 4.49
N THR A 132 -2.88 -11.83 4.96
CA THR A 132 -4.03 -11.03 5.34
C THR A 132 -4.46 -11.40 6.76
N LEU A 133 -4.75 -10.40 7.59
CA LEU A 133 -5.35 -10.57 8.91
C LEU A 133 -6.80 -10.10 8.87
N ASN A 134 -7.75 -10.99 9.16
CA ASN A 134 -9.18 -10.70 9.06
C ASN A 134 -9.56 -10.07 7.69
N ASN A 135 -8.94 -10.59 6.62
CA ASN A 135 -9.11 -10.15 5.22
C ASN A 135 -8.49 -8.78 4.89
N VAL A 136 -7.73 -8.18 5.82
CA VAL A 136 -6.96 -6.95 5.59
C VAL A 136 -5.51 -7.32 5.30
N ALA A 137 -4.91 -6.75 4.24
CA ALA A 137 -3.52 -7.04 3.88
C ALA A 137 -2.54 -6.59 4.97
N CYS A 138 -1.59 -7.46 5.31
CA CYS A 138 -0.46 -7.11 6.18
C CYS A 138 0.63 -6.45 5.35
N THR A 139 0.73 -5.12 5.44
CA THR A 139 1.72 -4.32 4.70
C THR A 139 2.95 -3.96 5.53
N GLY A 140 3.00 -4.35 6.81
CA GLY A 140 4.16 -4.12 7.68
C GLY A 140 4.43 -2.66 8.05
N SER A 141 3.51 -1.75 7.75
CA SER A 141 3.60 -0.33 8.07
C SER A 141 2.20 0.24 8.28
N THR A 142 1.96 0.96 9.37
CA THR A 142 0.79 1.81 9.53
C THR A 142 0.90 2.99 8.57
N THR A 143 0.41 2.86 7.34
CA THR A 143 -0.10 4.05 6.65
C THR A 143 -1.44 4.36 7.31
N PRO A 144 -1.60 5.49 8.01
CA PRO A 144 -2.93 5.90 8.48
C PRO A 144 -3.84 5.99 7.26
N THR A 145 -4.91 5.18 7.20
CA THR A 145 -6.02 5.42 6.27
C THR A 145 -6.83 6.59 6.78
N THR A 146 -6.23 7.78 6.71
CA THR A 146 -7.04 8.92 6.29
C THR A 146 -7.32 8.68 4.80
N PRO A 147 -8.55 8.86 4.29
CA PRO A 147 -8.84 8.76 2.86
C PRO A 147 -7.76 9.51 2.06
N PRO A 148 -7.41 9.07 0.83
CA PRO A 148 -6.40 9.76 0.03
C PRO A 148 -6.64 11.26 0.13
N PRO A 149 -5.66 12.08 0.55
CA PRO A 149 -5.85 13.51 0.40
C PRO A 149 -6.16 13.69 -1.08
N THR A 150 -7.28 14.34 -1.34
CA THR A 150 -7.55 14.93 -2.65
C THR A 150 -6.23 15.55 -3.11
N PRO A 151 -5.76 15.34 -4.36
CA PRO A 151 -4.48 15.87 -4.83
C PRO A 151 -4.31 17.29 -4.28
N PRO A 152 -3.17 17.63 -3.65
CA PRO A 152 -3.08 18.85 -2.85
C PRO A 152 -3.29 20.05 -3.77
N ASN A 153 -4.52 20.54 -3.84
CA ASN A 153 -4.86 21.83 -4.42
C ASN A 153 -4.57 22.96 -3.42
N SER A 154 -3.96 22.65 -2.28
CA SER A 154 -3.40 23.63 -1.36
C SER A 154 -1.88 23.41 -1.26
N PRO A 155 -1.05 24.36 -1.73
CA PRO A 155 0.39 24.26 -1.56
C PRO A 155 0.75 24.22 -0.05
N PRO A 156 1.69 23.35 0.38
CA PRO A 156 2.21 23.35 1.75
C PRO A 156 2.82 24.73 2.12
N PRO A 157 2.96 25.04 3.42
CA PRO A 157 3.33 26.37 3.91
C PRO A 157 4.56 26.93 3.18
N ALA A 158 4.45 28.17 2.70
CA ALA A 158 5.55 28.91 2.11
C ALA A 158 6.66 29.09 3.16
N GLY A 159 7.75 28.33 3.03
CA GLY A 159 8.89 28.39 3.93
C GLY A 159 10.19 28.00 3.26
N ASP A 160 10.22 26.83 2.59
CA ASP A 160 11.46 26.28 2.04
C ASP A 160 11.33 26.05 0.53
N GLY A 161 12.30 26.54 -0.24
CA GLY A 161 12.24 26.69 -1.70
C GLY A 161 12.07 25.40 -2.53
N CYS A 162 12.01 24.23 -1.89
CA CYS A 162 11.81 22.94 -2.54
C CYS A 162 11.06 21.98 -1.61
N TYR A 163 10.27 21.06 -2.16
CA TYR A 163 9.70 19.92 -1.43
C TYR A 163 9.79 18.64 -2.26
N ALA A 164 9.81 17.48 -1.59
CA ALA A 164 9.87 16.19 -2.26
C ALA A 164 8.81 15.23 -1.74
N SER A 165 8.30 14.36 -2.63
CA SER A 165 7.35 13.29 -2.29
C SER A 165 7.84 11.96 -2.83
N ILE A 166 7.75 10.90 -2.02
CA ILE A 166 8.19 9.55 -2.39
C ILE A 166 6.99 8.62 -2.63
N ALA A 167 7.01 7.88 -3.73
CA ALA A 167 6.16 6.73 -3.99
C ALA A 167 6.98 5.44 -3.98
N ILE A 168 6.56 4.45 -3.18
CA ILE A 168 7.28 3.17 -3.03
C ILE A 168 6.51 2.04 -3.74
N ASN A 169 7.21 1.27 -4.56
CA ASN A 169 6.76 -0.02 -5.08
C ASN A 169 7.58 -1.14 -4.41
N GLN A 170 6.97 -1.89 -3.49
CA GLN A 170 7.67 -2.83 -2.62
C GLN A 170 7.48 -4.29 -3.05
N TRP A 171 8.52 -5.11 -2.89
CA TRP A 171 8.50 -6.57 -3.06
C TRP A 171 9.27 -7.28 -1.94
N ALA A 172 9.27 -8.61 -1.97
CA ALA A 172 10.00 -9.42 -0.98
C ALA A 172 11.51 -9.14 -1.05
N GLY A 173 12.05 -8.51 -0.02
CA GLY A 173 13.49 -8.21 0.10
C GLY A 173 13.96 -6.97 -0.64
N GLY A 174 13.08 -6.16 -1.23
CA GLY A 174 13.48 -4.91 -1.87
C GLY A 174 12.32 -4.00 -2.27
N PHE A 175 12.66 -2.84 -2.81
CA PHE A 175 11.70 -1.83 -3.23
C PHE A 175 12.28 -0.91 -4.32
N THR A 176 11.39 -0.26 -5.04
CA THR A 176 11.70 0.87 -5.93
C THR A 176 11.02 2.11 -5.36
N ALA A 177 11.78 3.19 -5.19
CA ALA A 177 11.30 4.50 -4.79
C ALA A 177 11.32 5.46 -6.00
N SER A 178 10.19 6.10 -6.27
CA SER A 178 10.08 7.22 -7.21
C SER A 178 9.87 8.50 -6.42
N VAL A 179 10.78 9.44 -6.56
CA VAL A 179 10.78 10.70 -5.82
C VAL A 179 10.49 11.85 -6.79
N THR A 180 9.44 12.60 -6.49
CA THR A 180 9.11 13.84 -7.19
C THR A 180 9.65 15.00 -6.38
N VAL A 181 10.43 15.87 -7.02
CA VAL A 181 11.01 17.08 -6.43
C VAL A 181 10.31 18.27 -7.07
N THR A 182 9.75 19.15 -6.26
CA THR A 182 8.98 20.30 -6.73
C THR A 182 9.56 21.58 -6.16
N ALA A 183 9.83 22.53 -7.04
CA ALA A 183 10.25 23.86 -6.62
C ALA A 183 9.07 24.60 -5.97
N GLY A 184 9.39 25.45 -4.99
CA GLY A 184 8.44 26.39 -4.40
C GLY A 184 8.00 27.46 -5.40
N MET A 185 7.77 28.69 -4.94
CA MET A 185 7.34 29.76 -5.85
C MET A 185 8.45 30.25 -6.80
N SER A 186 9.71 30.06 -6.41
CA SER A 186 10.90 30.47 -7.18
C SER A 186 11.55 29.26 -7.83
N GLU A 187 12.27 29.53 -8.91
CA GLU A 187 13.14 28.51 -9.51
C GLU A 187 14.25 28.09 -8.54
N ILE A 188 14.56 26.79 -8.54
CA ILE A 188 15.74 26.22 -7.89
C ILE A 188 16.75 25.80 -8.96
N ASN A 189 18.04 25.92 -8.66
CA ASN A 189 19.15 25.55 -9.54
C ASN A 189 20.07 24.56 -8.84
N GLY A 190 19.47 23.48 -8.37
CA GLY A 190 20.06 22.54 -7.44
C GLY A 190 19.01 22.06 -6.46
N TRP A 191 19.01 20.76 -6.18
CA TRP A 191 18.20 20.19 -5.11
C TRP A 191 18.95 19.07 -4.43
N THR A 192 18.76 19.01 -3.11
CA THR A 192 19.19 17.90 -2.27
C THR A 192 17.97 17.35 -1.55
N VAL A 193 17.75 16.05 -1.67
CA VAL A 193 16.68 15.33 -0.97
C VAL A 193 17.28 14.38 0.05
N THR A 194 16.92 14.56 1.32
CA THR A 194 17.34 13.67 2.41
C THR A 194 16.29 12.60 2.64
N VAL A 195 16.72 11.34 2.66
CA VAL A 195 15.88 10.17 2.93
C VAL A 195 16.50 9.34 4.05
N VAL A 196 15.73 9.05 5.09
CA VAL A 196 16.15 8.16 6.18
C VAL A 196 15.67 6.75 5.89
N LEU A 197 16.60 5.83 5.65
CA LEU A 197 16.31 4.42 5.39
C LEU A 197 16.08 3.64 6.71
N PRO A 198 15.07 2.76 6.76
CA PRO A 198 14.87 1.87 7.91
C PRO A 198 16.08 0.96 8.16
N GLY A 199 16.24 0.50 9.41
CA GLY A 199 17.28 -0.47 9.75
C GLY A 199 17.18 -1.74 8.90
N GLY A 200 18.28 -2.12 8.25
CA GLY A 200 18.34 -3.27 7.34
C GLY A 200 17.93 -2.97 5.88
N ALA A 201 17.51 -1.73 5.58
CA ALA A 201 17.31 -1.28 4.22
C ALA A 201 18.58 -0.64 3.65
N GLY A 202 18.78 -0.74 2.34
CA GLY A 202 19.89 -0.09 1.67
C GLY A 202 19.60 0.28 0.22
N VAL A 203 20.34 1.23 -0.33
CA VAL A 203 20.27 1.62 -1.75
C VAL A 203 21.14 0.69 -2.57
N SER A 204 20.55 0.03 -3.58
CA SER A 204 21.26 -0.84 -4.52
C SER A 204 21.48 -0.20 -5.89
N GLY A 205 20.75 0.86 -6.22
CA GLY A 205 20.93 1.62 -7.46
C GLY A 205 20.12 2.90 -7.47
N THR A 206 20.58 3.90 -8.21
CA THR A 206 19.91 5.21 -8.35
C THR A 206 19.82 5.60 -9.82
N TRP A 207 18.81 6.39 -10.18
CA TRP A 207 18.70 7.04 -11.49
C TRP A 207 18.26 8.49 -11.32
N ASN A 208 18.75 9.35 -12.19
CA ASN A 208 18.49 10.79 -12.21
C ASN A 208 18.88 11.52 -10.90
N ALA A 209 19.71 10.90 -10.06
CA ALA A 209 20.27 11.48 -8.83
C ALA A 209 21.61 10.81 -8.47
N GLN A 210 22.43 11.48 -7.68
CA GLN A 210 23.60 10.91 -7.01
C GLN A 210 23.29 10.70 -5.52
N ALA A 211 23.56 9.51 -4.99
CA ALA A 211 23.37 9.22 -3.57
C ALA A 211 24.68 9.39 -2.79
N SER A 212 24.61 10.00 -1.60
CA SER A 212 25.77 10.17 -0.70
C SER A 212 26.22 8.88 -0.01
N GLY A 213 25.37 7.85 0.00
CA GLY A 213 25.62 6.56 0.63
C GLY A 213 24.54 5.53 0.33
N THR A 214 24.60 4.39 1.01
CA THR A 214 23.74 3.24 0.75
C THR A 214 22.88 2.78 1.92
N SER A 215 23.00 3.37 3.11
CA SER A 215 22.21 2.97 4.29
C SER A 215 22.09 4.13 5.29
N GLY A 216 21.17 4.03 6.25
CA GLY A 216 20.93 5.09 7.23
C GLY A 216 20.34 6.34 6.58
N THR A 217 20.90 7.52 6.86
CA THR A 217 20.48 8.76 6.20
C THR A 217 21.23 8.92 4.88
N VAL A 218 20.49 9.00 3.77
CA VAL A 218 21.04 9.13 2.41
C VAL A 218 20.57 10.44 1.80
N GLU A 219 21.51 11.22 1.28
CA GLU A 219 21.23 12.44 0.52
C GLU A 219 21.28 12.14 -0.97
N PHE A 220 20.26 12.58 -1.69
CA PHE A 220 20.15 12.49 -3.14
C PHE A 220 20.29 13.88 -3.75
N THR A 221 21.33 14.09 -4.54
CA THR A 221 21.56 15.36 -5.26
C THR A 221 21.23 15.21 -6.74
N ASN A 222 20.82 16.33 -7.34
CA ASN A 222 20.51 16.39 -8.77
C ASN A 222 21.71 16.00 -9.65
N VAL A 223 21.42 15.50 -10.84
CA VAL A 223 22.40 15.41 -11.93
C VAL A 223 22.33 16.66 -12.81
N SER A 224 23.30 16.84 -13.71
CA SER A 224 23.50 18.11 -14.44
C SER A 224 22.29 18.59 -15.24
N TYR A 225 21.46 17.67 -15.75
CA TYR A 225 20.33 18.02 -16.62
C TYR A 225 19.01 18.26 -15.88
N ASN A 226 18.91 17.93 -14.58
CA ASN A 226 17.65 18.00 -13.84
C ASN A 226 17.69 18.84 -12.55
N GLY A 227 18.77 19.60 -12.34
CA GLY A 227 18.90 20.51 -11.20
C GLY A 227 18.08 21.79 -11.29
N ARG A 228 17.83 22.28 -12.52
CA ARG A 228 17.06 23.49 -12.75
C ARG A 228 15.56 23.18 -12.81
N VAL A 229 14.80 23.63 -11.83
CA VAL A 229 13.35 23.42 -11.75
C VAL A 229 12.67 24.76 -11.54
N ALA A 230 11.92 25.22 -12.54
CA ALA A 230 11.20 26.49 -12.46
C ALA A 230 10.15 26.48 -11.34
N GLY A 231 9.79 27.66 -10.82
CA GLY A 231 8.80 27.78 -9.75
C GLY A 231 7.51 27.01 -10.06
N ARG A 232 7.04 26.21 -9.09
CA ARG A 232 5.87 25.31 -9.18
C ARG A 232 6.01 24.17 -10.19
N GLN A 233 7.17 23.98 -10.81
CA GLN A 233 7.45 22.81 -11.66
C GLN A 233 8.09 21.70 -10.84
N SER A 234 8.08 20.50 -11.43
CA SER A 234 8.62 19.30 -10.80
C SER A 234 9.63 18.59 -11.70
N THR A 235 10.54 17.87 -11.07
CA THR A 235 11.41 16.86 -11.68
C THR A 235 11.28 15.55 -10.91
N ASN A 236 11.85 14.47 -11.45
CA ASN A 236 11.82 13.17 -10.79
C ASN A 236 13.20 12.49 -10.78
N PHE A 237 13.41 11.72 -9.73
CA PHE A 237 14.46 10.72 -9.65
C PHE A 237 13.93 9.46 -9.00
N GLY A 238 14.74 8.42 -8.95
CA GLY A 238 14.39 7.26 -8.15
C GLY A 238 15.58 6.43 -7.77
N PHE A 239 15.31 5.45 -6.93
CA PHE A 239 16.29 4.51 -6.47
C PHE A 239 15.66 3.15 -6.19
N GLN A 240 16.45 2.10 -6.39
CA GLN A 240 16.13 0.75 -5.95
C GLN A 240 16.84 0.51 -4.62
N GLY A 241 16.16 -0.17 -3.71
CA GLY A 241 16.74 -0.60 -2.45
C GLY A 241 16.42 -2.05 -2.09
N THR A 242 17.18 -2.55 -1.12
CA THR A 242 16.98 -3.82 -0.45
C THR A 242 16.22 -3.61 0.86
N GLY A 243 15.57 -4.65 1.36
CA GLY A 243 14.83 -4.59 2.63
C GLY A 243 13.53 -3.80 2.53
N THR A 244 13.20 -3.07 3.59
CA THR A 244 11.95 -2.31 3.70
C THR A 244 12.14 -0.87 3.24
N GLY A 245 11.30 -0.40 2.30
CA GLY A 245 11.36 0.98 1.82
C GLY A 245 11.12 2.01 2.92
N PRO A 246 11.68 3.23 2.79
CA PRO A 246 11.43 4.32 3.72
C PRO A 246 9.96 4.78 3.66
N GLY A 247 9.49 5.41 4.75
CA GLY A 247 8.20 6.10 4.76
C GLY A 247 8.18 7.32 3.83
N VAL A 248 7.04 8.00 3.74
CA VAL A 248 6.81 9.15 2.83
C VAL A 248 7.58 10.44 3.19
N GLN A 249 8.53 10.37 4.12
CA GLN A 249 9.29 11.54 4.56
C GLN A 249 10.54 11.72 3.69
N ALA A 250 10.54 12.79 2.89
CA ALA A 250 11.71 13.32 2.20
C ALA A 250 11.79 14.82 2.47
N ASP A 251 12.90 15.26 3.03
CA ASP A 251 13.18 16.68 3.20
C ASP A 251 13.94 17.16 1.96
N CYS A 252 13.39 18.16 1.26
CA CYS A 252 14.11 18.81 0.17
C CYS A 252 14.64 20.16 0.61
N VAL A 253 15.90 20.44 0.24
CA VAL A 253 16.50 21.76 0.35
C VAL A 253 17.04 22.19 -1.01
N PRO A 254 16.86 23.46 -1.41
CA PRO A 254 17.59 24.03 -2.53
C PRO A 254 19.10 23.90 -2.30
N ALA A 255 19.82 23.50 -3.34
CA ALA A 255 21.28 23.35 -3.29
C ALA A 255 21.97 24.46 -4.10
#